data_AF-A0A949EMP9-F1
#
_entry.id   AF-A0A949EMP9-F1
#
_cell.length_a   1.000
_cell.length_b   1.000
_cell.length_c   1.000
_cell.angle_alpha   90.00
_cell.angle_beta   90.00
_cell.angle_gamma   90.00
#
_symmetry.space_group_name_H-M   'P 1'
#
loop_
_entity.id
_entity.type
_entity.pdbx_description
1 polymer ?
#
loop_
_entity_poly.entity_id
_entity_poly.type
_entity_poly.pdbx_seq_one_letter_code
_entity_poly.pdbx_strand_id
1 'polypeptide(L)' 'HSFKIPELPDYMSWFLFVNTDAKSPNDICAPGKEKKNKNQSEFLVGPRSVVILTGKDNK' A
#
# COMPACT_ATOMS: atom_id res chain seq x y z
N HIS A 1 -10.11 -6.77 7.31
CA HIS A 1 -11.27 -6.10 6.69
C HIS A 1 -10.82 -5.46 5.38
N SER A 2 -11.65 -5.49 4.32
CA SER A 2 -11.31 -4.82 3.06
C SER A 2 -11.76 -3.36 3.11
N PHE A 3 -10.86 -2.43 2.83
CA PHE A 3 -11.15 -1.01 2.74
C PHE A 3 -11.06 -0.57 1.29
N LYS A 4 -12.05 0.20 0.82
CA LYS A 4 -11.92 0.94 -0.44
C LYS A 4 -10.94 2.08 -0.25
N ILE A 5 -10.02 2.24 -1.19
CA ILE A 5 -9.06 3.35 -1.20
C ILE A 5 -9.43 4.34 -2.31
N PRO A 6 -9.10 5.64 -2.16
CA PRO A 6 -9.43 6.64 -3.17
C PRO A 6 -8.80 6.32 -4.53
N GLU A 7 -9.49 6.68 -5.59
CA GLU A 7 -8.92 6.63 -6.93
C GLU A 7 -7.82 7.68 -7.07
N LEU A 8 -6.72 7.29 -7.71
CA LEU A 8 -5.65 8.19 -8.11
C LEU A 8 -5.79 8.52 -9.60
N PRO A 9 -5.21 9.63 -10.07
CA PRO A 9 -5.12 9.91 -11.50
C PRO A 9 -4.43 8.76 -12.26
N ASP A 10 -4.77 8.57 -13.54
CA ASP A 10 -4.28 7.46 -14.37
C ASP A 10 -2.74 7.35 -14.46
N TYR A 11 -2.03 8.46 -14.25
CA TYR A 11 -0.57 8.50 -14.27
C TYR A 11 0.08 8.09 -12.95
N MET A 12 -0.71 7.79 -11.91
CA MET A 12 -0.24 7.35 -10.60
C MET A 12 -0.72 5.93 -10.27
N SER A 13 -0.08 5.31 -9.28
CA SER A 13 -0.58 4.10 -8.61
C SER A 13 -0.31 4.18 -7.11
N TRP A 14 -1.09 3.45 -6.33
CA TRP A 14 -0.83 3.13 -4.94
C TRP A 14 0.29 2.09 -4.82
N PHE A 15 1.24 2.37 -3.94
CA PHE A 15 2.32 1.49 -3.53
C PHE A 15 2.29 1.28 -2.02
N LEU A 16 2.57 0.06 -1.57
CA LEU A 16 2.65 -0.31 -0.17
C LEU A 16 4.01 0.07 0.41
N PHE A 17 3.99 0.91 1.44
CA PHE A 17 5.17 1.29 2.22
C PHE A 17 5.25 0.54 3.55
N VAL A 18 4.15 0.53 4.32
CA VAL A 18 4.05 -0.14 5.62
C VAL A 18 2.80 -1.01 5.67
N ASN A 19 2.93 -2.24 6.17
CA ASN A 19 1.83 -3.09 6.60
C ASN A 19 2.22 -3.79 7.91
N THR A 20 1.74 -3.27 9.04
CA THR A 20 2.06 -3.83 10.37
C THR A 20 1.43 -5.20 10.66
N ASP A 21 0.53 -5.68 9.79
CA ASP A 21 0.02 -7.06 9.87
C ASP A 21 1.03 -8.08 9.30
N ALA A 22 1.93 -7.63 8.41
CA ALA A 22 2.97 -8.49 7.87
C ALA A 22 4.09 -8.71 8.90
N LYS A 23 4.81 -9.84 8.78
CA LYS A 23 5.99 -10.11 9.62
C LYS A 23 7.22 -9.46 9.03
N SER A 24 8.13 -9.03 9.92
CA SER A 24 9.47 -8.57 9.53
C SER A 24 10.18 -9.61 8.65
N PRO A 25 10.87 -9.18 7.57
CA PRO A 25 11.14 -7.80 7.15
C PRO A 25 10.12 -7.23 6.13
N ASN A 26 8.91 -7.80 6.04
CA ASN A 26 7.91 -7.39 5.04
C ASN A 26 6.89 -6.38 5.58
N ASP A 27 7.01 -6.00 6.85
CA ASP A 27 6.17 -5.03 7.55
C ASP A 27 6.46 -3.58 7.13
N ILE A 28 7.69 -3.29 6.72
CA ILE A 28 8.13 -1.99 6.22
C ILE A 28 9.21 -2.15 5.15
N CYS A 29 9.30 -1.21 4.22
CA CYS A 29 10.41 -1.12 3.26
C CYS A 29 11.17 0.20 3.36
N ALA A 30 12.37 0.25 2.80
CA ALA A 30 13.10 1.50 2.63
C ALA A 30 12.40 2.43 1.62
N PRO A 31 12.54 3.76 1.73
CA PRO A 31 12.02 4.70 0.74
C PRO A 31 12.49 4.36 -0.69
N GLY A 32 11.57 4.41 -1.65
CA GLY A 32 11.83 4.04 -3.04
C GLY A 32 11.76 2.54 -3.33
N LYS A 33 11.56 1.69 -2.30
CA LYS A 33 11.36 0.24 -2.43
C LYS A 33 9.90 -0.18 -2.19
N GLU A 34 8.97 0.76 -2.20
CA GLU A 34 7.55 0.49 -2.01
C GLU A 34 7.04 -0.47 -3.10
N LYS A 35 6.23 -1.45 -2.71
CA LYS A 35 5.74 -2.47 -3.63
C LYS A 35 4.42 -2.01 -4.24
N LYS A 36 4.27 -2.06 -5.57
CA LYS A 36 3.00 -1.68 -6.20
C LYS A 36 1.85 -2.50 -5.62
N ASN A 37 0.81 -1.82 -5.15
CA ASN A 37 -0.37 -2.50 -4.63
C ASN A 37 -1.07 -3.25 -5.78
N LYS A 38 -1.52 -4.48 -5.54
CA LYS A 38 -2.11 -5.30 -6.60
C LYS A 38 -3.49 -4.81 -7.01
N ASN A 39 -4.32 -4.44 -6.03
CA ASN A 39 -5.64 -3.87 -6.28
C ASN A 39 -5.61 -2.36 -6.00
N GLN A 40 -5.82 -1.54 -7.02
CA GLN A 40 -5.72 -0.08 -6.90
C GLN A 40 -6.98 0.57 -6.30
N SER A 41 -8.04 -0.20 -6.07
CA SER A 41 -9.33 0.28 -5.55
C SER A 41 -9.61 -0.17 -4.11
N GLU A 42 -8.88 -1.17 -3.61
CA GLU A 42 -9.07 -1.70 -2.26
C GLU A 42 -7.78 -2.21 -1.61
N PHE A 43 -7.80 -2.34 -0.28
CA PHE A 43 -6.74 -2.98 0.47
C PHE A 43 -7.29 -3.80 1.66
N LEU A 44 -6.75 -5.00 1.85
CA LEU A 44 -7.09 -5.85 2.99
C LEU A 44 -6.19 -5.50 4.19
N VAL A 45 -6.81 -4.98 5.26
CA VAL A 45 -6.10 -4.63 6.50
C VAL A 45 -6.40 -5.68 7.57
N GLY A 46 -5.36 -6.19 8.21
CA GLY A 46 -5.49 -7.12 9.34
C GLY A 46 -6.17 -6.50 10.57
N PRO A 47 -6.61 -7.31 11.55
CA PRO A 47 -7.16 -6.79 12.79
C PRO A 47 -6.07 -6.06 13.60
N ARG A 48 -6.37 -4.85 14.11
CA ARG A 48 -5.45 -4.03 14.92
C ARG A 48 -4.12 -3.70 14.22
N SER A 49 -4.15 -3.53 12.91
CA SER A 49 -2.98 -3.12 12.14
C SER A 49 -3.21 -1.79 11.43
N VAL A 50 -2.08 -1.17 11.08
CA VAL A 50 -1.95 0.05 10.29
C VAL A 50 -1.25 -0.29 8.98
N VAL A 51 -1.77 0.30 7.90
CA VAL A 51 -1.20 0.24 6.55
C VAL A 51 -0.94 1.66 6.06
N ILE A 52 0.21 1.88 5.45
CA ILE A 52 0.58 3.14 4.80
C ILE A 52 0.81 2.86 3.31
N LEU A 53 0.00 3.51 2.47
CA LEU A 53 0.13 3.52 1.02
C LEU A 53 0.65 4.87 0.55
N THR A 54 1.45 4.88 -0.51
CA THR A 54 1.94 6.09 -1.16
C THR A 54 1.47 6.12 -2.62
N GLY A 55 0.95 7.28 -3.06
CA GLY A 55 0.66 7.52 -4.47
C GLY A 55 1.95 7.94 -5.17
N LYS A 56 2.32 7.23 -6.23
CA LYS A 56 3.54 7.52 -7.01
C LYS A 56 3.23 7.51 -8.50
N ASP A 57 3.91 8.38 -9.25
CA ASP A 57 3.87 8.37 -10.71
C ASP A 57 4.31 7.01 -11.27
N ASN A 58 3.68 6.57 -12.35
CA ASN A 58 4.01 5.35 -13.09
C ASN A 58 5.25 5.50 -14.01
N LYS A 59 5.96 6.62 -13.92
CA LYS A 59 7.13 6.95 -14.75
C LYS A 59 8.36 6.15 -14.36
#